data_AF-A0A7W7HRE3-F1
#
_entry.id   AF-A0A7W7HRE3-F1
#
_cell.length_a   1.000
_cell.length_b   1.000
_cell.length_c   1.000
_cell.angle_alpha   90.00
_cell.angle_beta   90.00
_cell.angle_gamma   90.00
#
_symmetry.space_group_name_H-M   'P 1'
#
loop_
_entity.id
_entity.type
_entity.pdbx_description
1 polymer ?
#
loop_
_entity_poly.entity_id
_entity_poly.type
_entity_poly.pdbx_seq_one_letter_code
_entity_poly.pdbx_strand_id
1 'polypeptide(L)'
;MTTPDYLAAVALELSHRVREDDPEANGRWLAKRLPEPGDWFRLAFVLAAALPQDRPWRELTGWAADLTEWTGPRPEPPDESPALQPCGTRAAYRRHRRRGEDTCQPCRDAAARYKRGERCTNTMQDARRPA
;
A
#
# COMPACT_ATOMS: atom_id res chain seq x y z
N MET A 1 -26.12 -26.45 4.87
CA MET A 1 -25.15 -25.48 5.41
C MET A 1 -23.84 -25.73 4.70
N THR A 2 -23.24 -24.69 4.12
CA THR A 2 -22.08 -24.81 3.23
C THR A 2 -20.80 -24.96 4.04
N THR A 3 -20.00 -25.98 3.75
CA THR A 3 -18.78 -26.31 4.51
C THR A 3 -17.57 -25.49 4.05
N PRO A 4 -16.56 -25.25 4.90
CA PRO A 4 -15.31 -24.60 4.50
C PRO A 4 -14.61 -25.27 3.31
N ASP A 5 -14.53 -26.60 3.29
CA ASP A 5 -13.86 -27.35 2.20
C ASP A 5 -14.57 -27.18 0.85
N TYR A 6 -15.90 -27.21 0.86
CA TYR A 6 -16.69 -26.90 -0.33
C TYR A 6 -16.48 -25.46 -0.81
N LEU A 7 -16.44 -24.48 0.10
CA LEU A 7 -16.13 -23.09 -0.26
C LEU A 7 -14.71 -22.95 -0.84
N ALA A 8 -13.73 -23.71 -0.33
CA ALA A 8 -12.37 -23.73 -0.86
C ALA A 8 -12.31 -24.31 -2.28
N ALA A 9 -13.05 -25.40 -2.55
CA ALA A 9 -13.17 -25.94 -3.90
C ALA A 9 -13.82 -24.93 -4.87
N VAL A 10 -14.89 -24.26 -4.44
CA VAL A 10 -15.55 -23.20 -5.23
C VAL A 10 -14.62 -22.01 -5.46
N ALA A 11 -13.82 -21.60 -4.47
CA ALA A 11 -12.84 -20.51 -4.59
C ALA A 11 -11.74 -20.82 -5.62
N LEU A 12 -11.25 -22.06 -5.63
CA LEU A 12 -10.24 -22.50 -6.60
C LEU A 12 -10.82 -22.48 -8.03
N GLU A 13 -12.01 -23.06 -8.23
CA GLU A 13 -12.67 -23.06 -9.53
C GLU A 13 -12.98 -21.65 -10.02
N LEU A 14 -13.49 -20.78 -9.13
CA LEU A 14 -13.72 -19.37 -9.44
C LEU A 14 -12.43 -18.66 -9.89
N SER A 15 -11.30 -18.94 -9.25
CA SER A 15 -10.00 -18.35 -9.60
C SER A 15 -9.50 -18.75 -10.99
N HIS A 16 -9.83 -19.96 -11.45
CA HIS A 16 -9.57 -20.39 -12.83
C HIS A 16 -10.53 -19.71 -13.80
N ARG A 17 -11.83 -19.72 -13.50
CA ARG A 17 -12.87 -19.16 -14.37
C ARG A 17 -12.71 -17.65 -14.60
N VAL A 18 -12.30 -16.88 -13.60
CA VAL A 18 -12.04 -15.43 -13.74
C VAL A 18 -10.92 -15.12 -14.75
N ARG A 19 -10.03 -16.07 -15.05
CA ARG A 19 -8.93 -15.90 -16.02
C ARG A 19 -9.35 -16.22 -17.46
N GLU A 20 -10.28 -17.15 -17.63
CA GLU A 20 -10.61 -17.76 -18.93
C GLU A 20 -11.97 -17.32 -19.46
N ASP A 21 -12.93 -17.06 -18.58
CA ASP A 21 -14.34 -16.80 -18.92
C ASP A 21 -14.74 -15.35 -18.67
N ASP A 22 -15.81 -14.89 -19.34
CA ASP A 22 -16.35 -13.55 -19.13
C ASP A 22 -16.98 -13.35 -17.73
N PRO A 23 -17.00 -12.12 -17.19
CA PRO A 23 -17.51 -11.84 -15.84
C PRO A 23 -18.98 -12.20 -15.63
N GLU A 24 -19.84 -12.06 -16.63
CA GLU A 24 -21.27 -12.34 -16.48
C GLU A 24 -21.54 -13.84 -16.43
N ALA A 25 -20.84 -14.64 -17.25
CA ALA A 25 -20.88 -16.09 -17.18
C ALA A 25 -20.43 -16.59 -15.81
N ASN A 26 -19.39 -15.98 -15.24
CA ASN A 26 -18.88 -16.28 -13.91
C ASN A 26 -19.90 -15.92 -12.81
N GLY A 27 -20.54 -14.77 -12.91
CA GLY A 27 -21.63 -14.38 -12.01
C GLY A 27 -22.80 -15.35 -12.04
N ARG A 28 -23.25 -15.76 -13.23
CA ARG A 28 -24.33 -16.76 -13.40
C ARG A 28 -23.95 -18.13 -12.85
N TRP A 29 -22.72 -18.58 -13.08
CA TRP A 29 -22.21 -19.83 -12.53
C TRP A 29 -22.15 -19.79 -11.01
N LEU A 30 -21.61 -18.71 -10.44
CA LEU A 30 -21.48 -18.55 -8.99
C LEU A 30 -22.85 -18.52 -8.29
N ALA A 31 -23.81 -17.79 -8.86
CA ALA A 31 -25.18 -17.73 -8.34
C ALA A 31 -25.88 -19.10 -8.36
N LYS A 32 -25.58 -19.97 -9.34
CA LYS A 32 -26.08 -21.36 -9.35
C LYS A 32 -25.40 -22.22 -8.29
N ARG A 33 -24.11 -22.00 -8.04
CA ARG A 33 -23.29 -22.83 -7.15
C ARG A 33 -23.46 -22.46 -5.67
N LEU A 34 -23.68 -21.18 -5.40
CA LEU A 34 -23.91 -20.57 -4.10
C LEU A 34 -25.21 -19.71 -4.18
N PRO A 35 -26.39 -20.34 -4.10
CA PRO A 35 -27.66 -19.60 -4.22
C PRO A 35 -27.93 -18.69 -3.01
N GLU A 36 -27.33 -18.99 -1.85
CA GLU A 36 -27.54 -18.25 -0.61
C GLU A 36 -26.60 -17.04 -0.51
N PRO A 37 -27.11 -15.79 -0.35
CA PRO A 37 -26.28 -14.60 -0.24
C PRO A 37 -25.26 -14.64 0.91
N GLY A 38 -25.60 -15.33 2.01
CA GLY A 38 -24.69 -15.49 3.15
C GLY A 38 -23.42 -16.28 2.80
N ASP A 39 -23.47 -17.16 1.80
CA ASP A 39 -22.30 -17.95 1.39
C ASP A 39 -21.33 -17.14 0.54
N TRP A 40 -21.79 -16.06 -0.10
CA TRP A 40 -20.94 -15.12 -0.82
C TRP A 40 -20.02 -14.38 0.15
N PHE A 41 -20.56 -13.97 1.31
CA PHE A 41 -19.78 -13.37 2.37
C PHE A 41 -18.73 -14.34 2.94
N ARG A 42 -19.10 -15.61 3.14
CA ARG A 42 -18.16 -16.65 3.62
C ARG A 42 -17.07 -16.95 2.60
N LEU A 43 -17.40 -16.97 1.31
CA LEU A 43 -16.44 -17.18 0.22
C LEU A 43 -15.34 -16.11 0.22
N ALA A 44 -15.66 -14.85 0.55
CA ALA A 44 -14.67 -13.78 0.64
C ALA A 44 -13.55 -14.09 1.66
N PHE A 45 -13.89 -14.66 2.82
CA PHE A 45 -12.88 -15.06 3.81
C PHE A 45 -12.01 -16.22 3.34
N VAL A 46 -12.58 -17.18 2.59
CA VAL A 46 -11.83 -18.29 2.01
C VAL A 46 -10.85 -17.80 0.93
N LEU A 47 -11.29 -16.90 0.07
CA LEU A 47 -10.42 -16.25 -0.93
C LEU A 47 -9.30 -15.45 -0.26
N ALA A 48 -9.60 -14.71 0.81
CA ALA A 48 -8.59 -13.97 1.56
C ALA A 48 -7.55 -14.89 2.24
N ALA A 49 -7.99 -16.03 2.78
CA ALA A 49 -7.10 -17.02 3.38
C ALA A 49 -6.20 -17.73 2.35
N ALA A 50 -6.62 -17.80 1.09
CA ALA A 50 -5.84 -18.39 -0.01
C ALA A 50 -4.75 -17.45 -0.57
N LEU A 51 -4.77 -16.16 -0.21
CA LEU A 51 -3.76 -15.20 -0.67
C LEU A 51 -2.47 -15.28 0.16
N PRO A 52 -1.28 -15.23 -0.48
CA PRO A 52 -0.01 -15.09 0.23
C PRO A 52 0.02 -13.83 1.09
N GLN A 53 0.34 -13.98 2.38
CA GLN A 53 0.28 -12.91 3.39
C GLN A 53 1.47 -11.92 3.31
N ASP A 54 2.48 -12.23 2.52
CA ASP A 54 3.70 -11.42 2.35
C ASP A 54 3.57 -10.32 1.29
N ARG A 55 2.44 -10.26 0.57
CA ARG A 55 2.19 -9.19 -0.40
C ARG A 55 1.71 -7.92 0.29
N PRO A 56 2.30 -6.75 -0.03
CA PRO A 56 1.81 -5.49 0.52
C PRO A 56 0.40 -5.19 0.02
N TRP A 57 -0.45 -4.66 0.90
CA TRP A 57 -1.86 -4.32 0.61
C TRP A 57 -2.08 -3.60 -0.72
N ARG A 58 -1.17 -2.68 -1.08
CA ARG A 58 -1.26 -1.91 -2.34
C ARG A 58 -1.19 -2.78 -3.60
N GLU A 59 -0.49 -3.90 -3.57
CA GLU A 59 -0.46 -4.85 -4.69
C GLU A 59 -1.76 -5.65 -4.78
N LEU A 60 -2.38 -5.95 -3.64
CA LEU A 60 -3.64 -6.70 -3.57
C LEU A 60 -4.85 -5.85 -3.95
N THR A 61 -4.79 -4.53 -3.76
CA THR A 61 -5.89 -3.60 -4.07
C THR A 61 -5.62 -2.66 -5.23
N GLY A 62 -4.59 -2.92 -6.04
CA GLY A 62 -4.24 -2.06 -7.17
C GLY A 62 -5.37 -1.90 -8.20
N TRP A 63 -6.20 -2.94 -8.37
CA TRP A 63 -7.39 -2.92 -9.22
C TRP A 63 -8.51 -2.02 -8.67
N ALA A 64 -8.57 -1.81 -7.36
CA ALA A 64 -9.55 -0.90 -6.75
C ALA A 64 -9.16 0.57 -6.95
N ALA A 65 -7.93 0.86 -7.36
CA ALA A 65 -7.52 2.21 -7.77
C ALA A 65 -8.19 2.64 -9.09
N ASP A 66 -8.64 1.70 -9.92
CA ASP A 66 -9.45 2.00 -11.12
C ASP A 66 -10.94 2.20 -10.79
N LEU A 67 -11.41 1.62 -9.68
CA LEU A 67 -12.75 1.91 -9.12
C LEU A 67 -12.83 3.29 -8.47
N THR A 68 -11.68 3.91 -8.18
CA THR A 68 -11.59 5.35 -7.99
C THR A 68 -11.45 6.04 -9.34
N GLU A 69 -12.50 6.01 -10.15
CA GLU A 69 -12.78 7.12 -11.05
C GLU A 69 -13.15 8.32 -10.16
N TRP A 70 -12.16 8.82 -9.43
CA TRP A 70 -12.26 10.05 -8.69
C TRP A 70 -12.31 11.17 -9.72
N THR A 71 -13.53 11.59 -10.06
CA THR A 71 -13.83 12.71 -10.97
C THR A 71 -13.68 14.09 -10.31
N GLY A 72 -13.20 14.12 -9.07
CA GLY A 72 -12.93 15.36 -8.34
C GLY A 72 -11.54 15.91 -8.68
N PRO A 73 -11.31 17.22 -8.51
CA PRO A 73 -9.96 17.75 -8.60
C PRO A 73 -9.10 16.99 -7.60
N ARG A 74 -7.96 16.46 -8.08
CA ARG A 74 -6.92 15.94 -7.20
C ARG A 74 -6.70 17.00 -6.12
N PRO A 75 -6.85 16.70 -4.82
CA PRO A 75 -6.59 17.67 -3.78
C PRO A 75 -5.18 18.14 -4.05
N GLU A 76 -5.05 19.43 -4.29
CA GLU A 76 -3.74 20.02 -4.38
C GLU A 76 -3.04 19.61 -3.08
N PRO A 77 -1.83 19.04 -3.17
CA PRO A 77 -1.07 18.83 -1.95
C PRO A 77 -1.12 20.17 -1.21
N PRO A 78 -1.43 20.18 0.10
CA PRO A 78 -1.45 21.43 0.84
C PRO A 78 -0.17 22.18 0.49
N ASP A 79 -0.25 23.50 0.30
CA ASP A 79 0.90 24.38 0.04
C ASP A 79 1.78 24.49 1.31
N GLU A 80 2.13 23.34 1.85
CA GLU A 80 3.17 23.11 2.81
C GLU A 80 4.39 22.64 2.03
N SER A 81 4.79 23.41 1.02
CA SER A 81 6.18 23.37 0.55
C SER A 81 7.04 23.42 1.81
N PRO A 82 7.75 22.34 2.21
CA PRO A 82 8.36 22.28 3.52
C PRO A 82 9.27 23.49 3.67
N ALA A 83 9.01 24.31 4.70
CA ALA A 83 9.75 25.55 4.92
C ALA A 83 11.26 25.26 4.76
N LEU A 84 11.91 26.07 3.92
CA LEU A 84 13.30 25.86 3.54
C LEU A 84 14.14 25.73 4.81
N GLN A 85 14.66 24.53 5.03
CA GLN A 85 15.49 24.28 6.20
C GLN A 85 16.73 25.19 6.17
N PRO A 86 17.14 25.73 7.34
CA PRO A 86 18.33 26.55 7.42
C PRO A 86 19.59 25.74 7.09
N CYS A 87 20.68 26.44 6.78
CA CYS A 87 22.00 25.86 6.62
C CYS A 87 22.43 25.13 7.91
N GLY A 88 23.25 24.08 7.78
CA GLY A 88 23.62 23.20 8.90
C GLY A 88 22.75 21.94 9.01
N THR A 89 21.82 21.72 8.08
CA THR A 89 21.02 20.49 7.99
C THR A 89 21.42 19.65 6.78
N ARG A 90 21.16 18.33 6.83
CA ARG A 90 21.34 17.44 5.67
C ARG A 90 20.46 17.85 4.49
N ALA A 91 19.28 18.40 4.76
CA ALA A 91 18.37 18.92 3.74
C ALA A 91 18.99 20.12 3.00
N ALA A 92 19.59 21.06 3.73
CA ALA A 92 20.31 22.19 3.14
C ALA A 92 21.57 21.76 2.37
N TYR A 93 22.31 20.75 2.84
CA TYR A 93 23.43 20.15 2.07
C TYR A 93 22.97 19.62 0.71
N ARG A 94 21.86 18.87 0.67
CA ARG A 94 21.27 18.38 -0.58
C ARG A 94 20.80 19.52 -1.48
N ARG A 95 20.28 20.61 -0.92
CA ARG A 95 19.86 21.80 -1.67
C ARG A 95 21.05 22.46 -2.38
N HIS A 96 22.15 22.74 -1.68
CA HIS A 96 23.36 23.28 -2.29
C HIS A 96 23.86 22.37 -3.43
N ARG A 97 23.88 21.06 -3.20
CA ARG A 97 24.27 20.07 -4.22
C ARG A 97 23.38 20.05 -5.45
N ARG A 98 22.06 20.20 -5.30
CA ARG A 98 21.12 20.24 -6.44
C ARG A 98 21.23 21.54 -7.23
N ARG A 99 21.51 22.65 -6.54
CA ARG A 99 21.66 23.98 -7.16
C ARG A 99 23.05 24.25 -7.72
N GLY A 100 24.02 23.36 -7.44
CA GLY A 100 25.42 23.57 -7.83
C GLY A 100 26.10 24.70 -7.06
N GLU A 101 25.55 25.11 -5.91
CA GLU A 101 26.13 26.15 -5.06
C GLU A 101 27.28 25.60 -4.21
N ASP A 102 28.23 26.48 -3.88
CA ASP A 102 29.25 26.17 -2.88
C ASP A 102 28.62 25.83 -1.54
N THR A 103 28.80 24.58 -1.12
CA THR A 103 28.17 24.07 0.09
C THR A 103 28.85 24.65 1.31
N CYS A 104 28.13 25.39 2.16
CA CYS A 104 28.72 25.99 3.36
C CYS A 104 29.25 24.93 4.36
N GLN A 105 30.21 25.33 5.20
CA GLN A 105 30.83 24.43 6.18
C GLN A 105 29.83 23.74 7.12
N PRO A 106 28.82 24.44 7.70
CA PRO A 106 27.82 23.79 8.55
C PRO A 106 27.06 22.65 7.85
N CYS A 107 26.75 22.81 6.56
CA CYS A 107 26.08 21.77 5.76
C CYS A 107 27.01 20.57 5.50
N ARG A 108 28.30 20.81 5.27
CA ARG A 108 29.30 19.74 5.13
C ARG A 108 29.45 18.94 6.42
N ASP A 109 29.51 19.64 7.56
CA ASP A 109 29.63 19.01 8.88
C ASP A 109 28.39 18.17 9.20
N ALA A 110 27.19 18.65 8.89
CA ALA A 110 25.95 17.92 9.05
C ALA A 110 25.89 16.65 8.18
N ALA A 111 26.34 16.73 6.92
CA ALA A 111 26.44 15.57 6.05
C ALA A 111 27.49 14.56 6.55
N ALA A 112 28.59 15.04 7.11
CA ALA A 112 29.64 14.21 7.67
C ALA A 112 29.19 13.52 8.98
N ARG A 113 28.44 14.21 9.85
CA ARG A 113 27.78 13.61 11.03
C ARG A 113 26.83 12.49 10.63
N TYR A 114 25.95 12.74 9.65
CA TYR A 114 25.03 11.72 9.13
C TYR A 114 25.78 10.50 8.57
N LYS A 115 26.88 10.70 7.83
CA LYS A 115 27.70 9.60 7.28
C LYS A 115 28.43 8.79 8.36
N ARG A 116 28.80 9.41 9.47
CA ARG A 116 29.63 8.79 10.53
C ARG A 116 28.88 7.87 11.50
N GLY A 117 27.56 7.74 11.43
CA GLY A 117 26.87 6.73 12.25
C GLY A 117 25.47 7.07 12.74
N GLU A 118 24.96 8.27 12.49
CA GLU A 118 23.56 8.57 12.80
C GLU A 118 22.65 8.09 11.66
N ARG A 119 22.31 6.81 11.70
CA ARG A 119 20.88 6.51 11.48
C ARG A 119 20.17 7.29 12.58
N CYS A 120 19.65 8.48 12.28
CA CYS A 120 18.46 8.95 12.98
C CYS A 120 17.39 7.91 12.62
N THR A 121 17.34 6.84 13.40
CA THR A 121 16.12 6.11 13.64
C THR A 121 15.07 7.17 13.92
N ASN A 122 13.92 7.01 13.28
CA ASN A 122 12.77 7.85 13.50
C ASN A 122 12.30 7.60 14.95
N THR A 123 12.93 8.25 15.93
CA THR A 123 12.59 8.11 17.35
C THR A 123 11.36 8.96 17.63
N MET A 124 10.25 8.59 17.00
CA MET A 124 8.88 8.92 17.39
C MET A 124 7.96 7.69 17.37
N GLN A 125 8.49 6.47 17.14
CA GLN A 125 7.68 5.24 17.08
C GLN A 125 7.77 4.32 18.31
N ASP A 126 8.68 4.57 19.28
CA ASP A 126 8.86 3.70 20.46
C ASP A 126 8.11 4.15 21.73
N ALA A 127 7.25 5.17 21.66
CA ALA A 127 6.43 5.61 22.80
C ALA A 127 5.04 4.94 22.89
N ARG A 128 4.75 3.88 22.10
CA ARG A 128 3.42 3.25 22.04
C ARG A 128 3.40 1.72 22.15
N ARG A 129 4.34 1.10 22.87
CA ARG A 129 4.18 -0.30 23.32
C ARG A 129 3.94 -0.35 24.82
N PRO A 130 2.71 -0.65 25.29
CA PRO A 130 2.51 -0.98 26.70
C PRO A 130 3.09 -2.38 27.00
N ALA A 131 3.51 -2.55 28.26
CA ALA A 131 4.07 -3.77 28.83
C ALA A 131 3.01 -4.86 29.05
#